data_AF-A0A8C0VMV7-F1
#
_entry.id   AF-A0A8C0VMV7-F1
#
_cell.length_a   1.000
_cell.length_b   1.000
_cell.length_c   1.000
_cell.angle_alpha   90.00
_cell.angle_beta   90.00
_cell.angle_gamma   90.00
#
_symmetry.space_group_name_H-M   'P 1'
#
loop_
_entity.id
_entity.type
_entity.pdbx_description
1 polymer ?
#
loop_
_entity_poly.entity_id
_entity_poly.type
_entity_poly.pdbx_seq_one_letter_code
_entity_poly.pdbx_strand_id
1 'polypeptide(L)'
;MVRPRLTIYVCQESQHGRDPQHEHEDGDSSTGTFFVYHAVYLEELTAAELTEKLAQLFRVPAQQIQQIYKQGPTGIHVLVSDEMIQNFQDESCFVLDTMKAESNDSYHIILK
;
A
#
# COMPACT_ATOMS: atom_id res chain seq x y z
N MET A 1 27.36 -2.58 3.72
CA MET A 1 25.93 -2.71 3.40
C MET A 1 25.21 -3.05 4.69
N VAL A 2 24.28 -2.20 5.13
CA VAL A 2 23.50 -2.44 6.36
C VAL A 2 22.37 -3.41 5.98
N ARG A 3 22.15 -4.44 6.80
CA ARG A 3 21.03 -5.38 6.59
C ARG A 3 19.73 -4.69 7.02
N PRO A 4 18.64 -4.74 6.22
CA PRO A 4 17.36 -4.18 6.64
C PRO A 4 16.85 -4.88 7.89
N ARG A 5 16.16 -4.13 8.75
CA ARG A 5 15.56 -4.66 9.99
C ARG A 5 14.22 -5.34 9.73
N LEU A 6 13.50 -4.87 8.72
CA LEU A 6 12.22 -5.42 8.28
C LEU A 6 12.09 -5.30 6.77
N THR A 7 11.57 -6.34 6.13
CA THR A 7 11.12 -6.32 4.74
C THR A 7 9.60 -6.51 4.73
N ILE A 8 8.89 -5.71 3.95
CA ILE A 8 7.48 -5.95 3.64
C ILE A 8 7.30 -6.02 2.13
N TYR A 9 6.28 -6.73 1.67
CA TYR A 9 5.91 -6.83 0.26
C TYR A 9 4.61 -6.07 0.02
N VAL A 10 4.62 -5.14 -0.92
CA VAL A 10 3.43 -4.31 -1.20
C VAL A 10 3.07 -4.32 -2.68
N CYS A 11 1.79 -4.39 -3.01
CA CYS A 11 1.30 -4.18 -4.36
C CYS A 11 0.21 -3.13 -4.37
N GLN A 12 0.09 -2.37 -5.46
CA GLN A 12 -1.05 -1.49 -5.67
C GLN A 12 -2.21 -2.29 -6.25
N GLU A 13 -3.42 -2.08 -5.75
CA GLU A 13 -4.61 -2.56 -6.44
C GLU A 13 -4.69 -1.86 -7.80
N SER A 14 -4.47 -2.61 -8.88
CA SER A 14 -4.52 -2.09 -10.24
C SER A 14 -5.94 -1.65 -10.55
N GLN A 15 -6.19 -0.35 -10.70
CA GLN A 15 -7.44 0.18 -11.26
C GLN A 15 -7.59 -0.09 -12.79
N HIS A 16 -6.85 -1.05 -13.34
CA HIS A 16 -6.98 -1.46 -14.73
C HIS A 16 -8.31 -2.21 -14.92
N GLY A 17 -9.39 -1.47 -15.15
CA GLY A 17 -10.71 -2.07 -15.43
C GLY A 17 -11.93 -1.17 -15.28
N ARG A 18 -11.82 0.17 -15.29
CA ARG A 18 -12.98 1.05 -15.55
C ARG A 18 -12.73 1.89 -16.80
N ASP A 19 -12.52 1.23 -17.92
CA ASP A 19 -12.93 1.82 -19.21
C ASP A 19 -14.38 1.36 -19.48
N PRO A 20 -15.38 2.25 -19.49
CA PRO A 20 -16.78 1.89 -19.76
C PRO A 20 -17.07 1.56 -21.24
N GLN A 21 -16.07 1.36 -22.09
CA GLN A 21 -16.28 1.11 -23.51
C GLN A 21 -15.51 -0.15 -23.89
N HIS A 22 -16.24 -1.24 -24.09
CA HIS A 22 -16.07 -2.23 -25.16
C HIS A 22 -16.95 -3.43 -24.78
N GLU A 23 -18.24 -3.30 -25.06
CA GLU A 23 -19.15 -4.44 -25.17
C GLU A 23 -18.76 -5.24 -26.43
N HIS A 24 -18.19 -6.44 -26.26
CA HIS A 24 -18.40 -7.56 -27.17
C HIS A 24 -18.09 -8.90 -26.50
N GLU A 25 -18.78 -9.90 -27.03
CA GLU A 25 -19.20 -11.16 -26.45
C GLU A 25 -18.11 -12.23 -26.24
N ASP A 26 -18.40 -13.08 -25.25
CA ASP A 26 -18.07 -14.50 -25.14
C ASP A 26 -16.62 -14.93 -24.87
N GLY A 27 -16.45 -15.69 -23.78
CA GLY A 27 -15.22 -16.40 -23.44
C GLY A 27 -14.63 -16.02 -22.08
N ASP A 28 -15.03 -16.77 -21.05
CA ASP A 28 -14.37 -17.00 -19.74
C ASP A 28 -13.07 -16.20 -19.51
N SER A 29 -13.18 -14.89 -19.35
CA SER A 29 -12.07 -14.03 -18.99
C SER A 29 -12.16 -13.80 -17.50
N SER A 30 -11.82 -14.82 -16.72
CA SER A 30 -11.08 -14.58 -15.49
C SER A 30 -9.73 -13.97 -15.91
N THR A 31 -9.73 -12.71 -16.34
CA THR A 31 -8.54 -11.88 -16.39
C THR A 31 -8.06 -11.80 -14.96
N GLY A 32 -7.26 -12.79 -14.55
CA GLY A 32 -6.67 -12.87 -13.23
C GLY A 32 -5.95 -11.56 -13.01
N THR A 33 -6.42 -10.78 -12.04
CA THR A 33 -5.73 -9.58 -11.61
C THR A 33 -4.38 -10.04 -11.03
N PHE A 34 -3.32 -9.87 -11.81
CA PHE A 34 -1.98 -10.21 -11.36
C PHE A 34 -1.47 -9.10 -10.44
N PHE A 35 -1.29 -9.42 -9.16
CA PHE A 35 -0.68 -8.51 -8.19
C PHE A 35 0.84 -8.59 -8.29
N VAL A 36 1.48 -7.48 -8.67
CA VAL A 36 2.94 -7.35 -8.64
C VAL A 36 3.36 -6.72 -7.32
N TYR A 37 4.00 -7.52 -6.47
CA TYR A 37 4.51 -7.09 -5.19
C TYR A 37 5.94 -6.54 -5.31
N HIS A 38 6.18 -5.45 -4.59
CA HIS A 38 7.47 -4.79 -4.48
C HIS A 38 7.97 -4.92 -3.04
N ALA A 39 9.24 -5.26 -2.88
CA ALA A 39 9.87 -5.28 -1.57
C ALA A 39 10.15 -3.85 -1.08
N VAL A 40 9.72 -3.55 0.13
CA VAL A 40 10.02 -2.32 0.86
C VAL A 40 10.87 -2.71 2.07
N TYR A 41 12.08 -2.18 2.11
CA TYR A 41 13.05 -2.44 3.16
C TYR A 41 13.11 -1.27 4.14
N LEU A 42 12.95 -1.56 5.43
CA LEU A 42 13.06 -0.60 6.51
C LEU A 42 14.36 -0.82 7.28
N GLU A 43 15.16 0.25 7.38
CA GLU A 43 16.37 0.32 8.19
C GLU A 43 16.05 0.79 9.61
N GLU A 44 15.00 1.58 9.76
CA GLU A 44 14.41 2.11 10.99
C GLU A 44 12.94 1.67 11.07
N LEU A 45 12.53 1.07 12.20
CA LEU A 45 11.16 0.57 12.35
C LEU A 45 10.21 1.71 12.72
N THR A 46 10.06 2.68 11.82
CA THR A 46 9.30 3.92 12.02
C THR A 46 8.27 4.15 10.91
N ALA A 47 7.16 4.80 11.27
CA ALA A 47 6.11 5.19 10.34
C ALA A 47 6.60 6.24 9.34
N ALA A 48 7.57 7.07 9.75
CA ALA A 48 8.21 8.05 8.89
C ALA A 48 8.98 7.37 7.74
N GLU A 49 9.87 6.40 8.05
CA GLU A 49 10.60 5.70 6.99
C GLU A 49 9.64 4.94 6.07
N LEU A 50 8.65 4.24 6.65
CA LEU A 50 7.65 3.54 5.83
C LEU A 50 6.92 4.50 4.88
N THR A 51 6.52 5.68 5.35
CA THR A 51 5.89 6.72 4.53
C THR A 51 6.82 7.16 3.40
N GLU A 52 8.09 7.40 3.68
CA GLU A 52 9.08 7.80 2.67
C GLU A 52 9.32 6.70 1.62
N LYS A 53 9.44 5.44 2.03
CA LYS A 53 9.64 4.32 1.09
C LYS A 53 8.43 4.11 0.20
N LEU A 54 7.22 4.21 0.75
CA LEU A 54 5.99 4.11 -0.03
C LEU A 54 5.85 5.31 -1.00
N ALA A 55 6.14 6.52 -0.54
CA ALA A 55 6.16 7.71 -1.39
C ALA A 55 7.13 7.57 -2.58
N GLN A 56 8.34 7.06 -2.32
CA GLN A 56 9.33 6.78 -3.37
C GLN A 56 8.85 5.70 -4.34
N LEU A 57 8.28 4.61 -3.83
CA LEU A 57 7.75 3.51 -4.64
C LEU A 57 6.66 4.00 -5.62
N PHE A 58 5.79 4.89 -5.15
CA PHE A 58 4.69 5.45 -5.94
C PHE A 58 5.02 6.71 -6.72
N ARG A 59 6.24 7.26 -6.57
CA ARG A 59 6.69 8.50 -7.22
C ARG A 59 5.80 9.70 -6.87
N VAL A 60 5.43 9.81 -5.60
CA VAL A 60 4.60 10.88 -5.04
C VAL A 60 5.36 11.59 -3.90
N PRO A 61 5.10 12.87 -3.64
CA PRO A 61 5.66 13.54 -2.46
C PRO A 61 5.17 12.90 -1.16
N ALA A 62 6.07 12.62 -0.22
CA ALA A 62 5.72 12.06 1.08
C ALA A 62 4.71 12.93 1.85
N GLN A 63 4.75 14.24 1.64
CA GLN A 63 3.83 15.21 2.25
C GLN A 63 2.37 15.01 1.79
N GLN A 64 2.13 14.32 0.67
CA GLN A 64 0.78 13.97 0.22
C GLN A 64 0.21 12.77 0.98
N ILE A 65 1.07 11.94 1.59
CA ILE A 65 0.65 10.82 2.44
C ILE A 65 0.52 11.34 3.87
N GLN A 66 -0.71 11.54 4.34
CA GLN A 66 -0.91 12.04 5.70
C GLN A 66 -0.72 10.97 6.76
N GLN A 67 -1.32 9.80 6.55
CA GLN A 67 -1.30 8.70 7.51
C GLN A 67 -1.34 7.36 6.78
N ILE A 68 -0.79 6.35 7.44
CA ILE A 68 -0.86 4.96 7.02
C ILE A 68 -1.74 4.23 8.03
N TYR A 69 -2.72 3.48 7.53
CA TYR A 69 -3.55 2.60 8.33
C TYR A 69 -3.34 1.16 7.93
N LYS A 70 -3.45 0.23 8.88
CA LYS A 70 -3.63 -1.18 8.59
C LYS A 70 -5.11 -1.54 8.72
N GLN A 71 -5.66 -2.21 7.72
CA GLN A 71 -7.02 -2.71 7.78
C GLN A 71 -7.07 -3.96 8.68
N GLY A 72 -8.01 -3.96 9.62
CA GLY A 72 -8.33 -5.10 10.48
C GLY A 72 -9.40 -6.02 9.86
N PRO A 73 -9.63 -7.21 10.46
CA PRO A 73 -10.57 -8.22 9.95
C PRO A 73 -12.02 -7.75 9.75
N THR A 74 -12.43 -6.70 10.44
CA THR A 74 -13.79 -6.12 10.37
C THR A 74 -13.85 -4.82 9.55
N GLY A 75 -12.78 -4.49 8.81
CA GLY A 75 -12.70 -3.26 8.03
C GLY A 75 -12.35 -2.00 8.84
N ILE A 76 -11.99 -2.17 10.13
CA ILE A 76 -11.47 -1.05 10.93
C ILE A 76 -10.09 -0.60 10.41
N HIS A 77 -9.85 0.70 10.40
CA HIS A 77 -8.56 1.29 10.06
C HIS A 77 -7.78 1.59 11.34
N VAL A 78 -6.68 0.88 11.55
CA VAL A 78 -5.80 1.06 12.72
C VAL A 78 -4.60 1.89 12.28
N LEU A 79 -4.33 3.01 12.96
CA LEU A 79 -3.18 3.86 12.66
C LEU A 79 -1.87 3.08 12.83
N VAL A 80 -1.00 3.14 11.82
CA VAL A 80 0.32 2.51 11.87
C VAL A 80 1.30 3.44 12.58
N SER A 81 1.62 3.11 13.83
CA SER A 81 2.70 3.77 14.60
C SER A 81 4.01 3.01 14.50
N ASP A 82 5.08 3.59 15.03
CA ASP A 82 6.40 2.95 15.13
C ASP A 82 6.32 1.63 15.92
N GLU A 83 5.58 1.60 17.02
CA GLU A 83 5.38 0.36 17.79
C GLU A 83 4.63 -0.69 16.97
N MET A 84 3.69 -0.27 16.12
CA MET A 84 2.97 -1.20 15.26
C MET A 84 3.91 -1.82 14.21
N ILE A 85 4.79 -1.03 13.60
CA ILE A 85 5.78 -1.50 12.61
C ILE A 85 6.77 -2.46 13.25
N GLN A 86 7.19 -2.22 14.48
CA GLN A 86 8.05 -3.16 15.22
C GLN A 86 7.41 -4.54 15.42
N ASN A 87 6.08 -4.62 15.38
CA ASN A 87 5.32 -5.87 15.49
C ASN A 87 4.95 -6.49 14.14
N PHE A 88 5.31 -5.86 13.02
CA PHE A 88 5.11 -6.48 11.71
C PHE A 88 5.98 -7.73 11.58
N GLN A 89 5.41 -8.76 10.99
CA GLN A 89 6.17 -9.94 10.62
C GLN A 89 7.03 -9.60 9.41
N ASP A 90 8.28 -10.08 9.42
CA ASP A 90 9.16 -9.99 8.26
C ASP A 90 8.48 -10.68 7.07
N GLU A 91 8.63 -10.07 5.90
CA GLU A 91 8.04 -10.53 4.64
C GLU A 91 6.49 -10.53 4.63
N SER A 92 5.86 -9.75 5.51
CA SER A 92 4.41 -9.55 5.45
C SER A 92 3.98 -8.87 4.14
N CYS A 93 2.87 -9.35 3.57
CA CYS A 93 2.32 -8.85 2.31
C CYS A 93 1.13 -7.92 2.58
N PHE A 94 1.08 -6.80 1.87
CA PHE A 94 -0.04 -5.86 1.91
C PHE A 94 -0.49 -5.46 0.51
N VAL A 95 -1.81 -5.39 0.32
CA VAL A 95 -2.39 -4.68 -0.83
C VAL A 95 -2.64 -3.23 -0.41
N LEU A 96 -2.17 -2.30 -1.22
CA LEU A 96 -2.26 -0.88 -0.95
C LEU A 96 -3.52 -0.29 -1.58
N ASP A 97 -4.33 0.35 -0.75
CA ASP A 97 -5.45 1.18 -1.13
C ASP A 97 -5.25 2.61 -0.62
N THR A 98 -6.01 3.56 -1.16
CA THR A 98 -5.90 4.99 -0.83
C THR A 98 -7.25 5.59 -0.48
N MET A 99 -7.29 6.37 0.58
CA MET A 99 -8.46 7.15 0.99
C MET A 99 -8.15 8.64 0.89
N LYS A 100 -8.98 9.42 0.21
CA LYS A 100 -8.79 10.87 0.09
C LYS A 100 -8.83 11.52 1.48
N ALA A 101 -7.85 12.38 1.77
CA ALA A 101 -7.80 13.12 3.02
C ALA A 101 -8.52 14.49 2.91
N GLU A 102 -8.75 15.14 4.04
CA GLU A 102 -9.54 16.38 4.11
C GLU A 102 -8.86 17.58 3.42
N SER A 103 -7.53 17.62 3.37
CA SER A 103 -6.80 18.67 2.63
C SER A 103 -6.65 18.34 1.15
N ASN A 104 -6.67 19.38 0.32
CA ASN A 104 -6.57 19.24 -1.13
C ASN A 104 -5.28 18.50 -1.53
N ASP A 105 -5.39 17.54 -2.45
CA ASP A 105 -4.30 16.72 -3.01
C ASP A 105 -3.55 15.78 -2.05
N SER A 106 -4.11 15.49 -0.88
CA SER A 106 -3.54 14.54 0.08
C SER A 106 -4.43 13.31 0.29
N TYR A 107 -3.83 12.21 0.74
CA TYR A 107 -4.50 10.94 0.95
C TYR A 107 -3.89 10.17 2.12
N HIS A 108 -4.62 9.18 2.58
CA HIS A 108 -4.16 8.17 3.52
C HIS A 108 -3.92 6.86 2.77
N ILE A 109 -2.91 6.10 3.17
CA ILE A 109 -2.66 4.76 2.66
C ILE A 109 -3.33 3.75 3.58
N ILE A 110 -3.91 2.70 3.00
CA ILE A 110 -4.48 1.56 3.72
C ILE A 110 -3.71 0.31 3.31
N LEU A 111 -3.08 -0.35 4.29
CA LEU A 111 -2.44 -1.66 4.17
C LEU A 111 -3.50 -2.74 4.44
N LYS A 112 -3.94 -3.44 3.39
CA LYS A 112 -4.90 -4.55 3.49
C LYS A 112 -4.19 -5.88 3.61
#